data_AF-A0A6A7W7Z3-F1
#
_entry.id   AF-A0A6A7W7Z3-F1
#
_cell.length_a   1.000
_cell.length_b   1.000
_cell.length_c   1.000
_cell.angle_alpha   90.00
_cell.angle_beta   90.00
_cell.angle_gamma   90.00
#
_symmetry.space_group_name_H-M   'P 1'
#
loop_
_entity.id
_entity.type
_entity.pdbx_description
1 polymer ?
#
loop_
_entity_poly.entity_id
_entity_poly.type
_entity_poly.pdbx_seq_one_letter_code
_entity_poly.pdbx_strand_id
1 'polypeptide(L)'
;MKKYIATAALCLATVLPTFAQTRRVMTVHQKDGTTKVYKVNSIENVTFTDEALATLRNQWAYNDDVKDLSKVTKLDANGSYVFALYGSDSDTKPVFELTIPQSLMGHEITLGSDNAQDVKVAYNGETPKLTGTLQAKFDKSKKNVTITLEAETADYSDLRCKWTNSAFTQIYTATNSIKTTNVNDVKTYNVASALVLNPATVGAATTFAFGDVEATTADGLLAGKIGVAVSISASKLYNGTIDLATDADSYTLKYIDYATRVTYEKVKAGTITTAKDKDGKLYIKINATFDDNRTIELEYYGATTSVESLDGMTPAVVSNSYKLYNPDGSILINQDICKVLLKQKSNIYTFYLYGGKFSSKFSSEKVTLQVDEKFINAGTINLAELKDGDNFQVKYSDVQLYSPDAKYGGFNNTPDNGTLSIKKDAAGNYEISLDVVNTYTNKNTPNGAGNKERLVFNYNGAVEAY
;
A
#
# COMPACT_ATOMS: atom_id res chain seq x y z
N MET A 1 24.54 -103.74 -3.76
CA MET A 1 23.79 -104.50 -2.73
C MET A 1 22.32 -104.52 -3.13
N LYS A 2 21.75 -105.74 -3.15
CA LYS A 2 20.34 -106.15 -2.95
C LYS A 2 19.26 -105.09 -3.23
N LYS A 3 18.35 -105.21 -4.21
CA LYS A 3 17.44 -106.29 -4.68
C LYS A 3 16.00 -105.75 -4.51
N TYR A 4 15.14 -106.19 -5.45
CA TYR A 4 13.67 -106.20 -5.44
C TYR A 4 13.01 -104.90 -5.88
N ILE A 5 11.93 -104.82 -6.64
CA ILE A 5 10.91 -105.67 -7.33
C ILE A 5 9.92 -104.59 -7.85
N ALA A 6 9.05 -104.70 -8.84
CA ALA A 6 8.88 -105.38 -10.10
C ALA A 6 7.53 -104.84 -10.61
N THR A 7 7.42 -104.69 -11.92
CA THR A 7 6.20 -104.93 -12.71
C THR A 7 5.10 -103.86 -12.82
N ALA A 8 4.62 -103.80 -14.08
CA ALA A 8 3.30 -103.39 -14.59
C ALA A 8 3.10 -101.91 -14.90
N ALA A 9 2.51 -101.51 -16.01
CA ALA A 9 2.09 -102.18 -17.23
C ALA A 9 1.84 -101.07 -18.27
N LEU A 10 2.09 -101.39 -19.53
CA LEU A 10 1.77 -100.53 -20.66
C LEU A 10 0.24 -100.42 -20.79
N CYS A 11 -0.33 -99.24 -20.58
CA CYS A 11 -1.68 -98.90 -21.03
C CYS A 11 -1.58 -97.79 -22.08
N LEU A 12 -1.88 -98.14 -23.33
CA LEU A 12 -2.26 -97.21 -24.38
C LEU A 12 -3.46 -96.39 -23.87
N ALA A 13 -3.25 -95.13 -23.52
CA ALA A 13 -4.33 -94.16 -23.45
C ALA A 13 -4.43 -93.48 -24.82
N THR A 14 -5.49 -93.83 -25.54
CA THR A 14 -6.00 -93.11 -26.70
C THR A 14 -6.06 -91.62 -26.41
N VAL A 15 -5.31 -90.82 -27.17
CA VAL A 15 -5.43 -89.35 -27.16
C VAL A 15 -6.78 -89.01 -27.79
N LEU A 16 -7.80 -88.83 -26.96
CA LEU A 16 -9.02 -88.14 -27.39
C LEU A 16 -8.65 -86.68 -27.63
N PRO A 17 -9.01 -86.07 -28.76
CA PRO A 17 -8.90 -84.63 -28.90
C PRO A 17 -9.84 -84.00 -27.87
N THR A 18 -9.28 -83.43 -26.81
CA THR A 18 -9.99 -82.46 -25.99
C THR A 18 -10.26 -81.26 -26.89
N PHE A 19 -11.44 -81.21 -27.49
CA PHE A 19 -11.93 -79.99 -28.11
C PHE A 19 -12.03 -78.97 -26.98
N ALA A 20 -11.08 -78.03 -26.92
CA ALA A 20 -11.17 -76.88 -26.04
C ALA A 20 -12.43 -76.12 -26.44
N GLN A 21 -13.48 -76.23 -25.63
CA GLN A 21 -14.74 -75.53 -25.88
C GLN A 21 -14.48 -74.04 -25.62
N THR A 22 -14.19 -73.30 -26.68
CA THR A 22 -13.93 -71.86 -26.58
C THR A 22 -15.25 -71.14 -26.34
N ARG A 23 -15.40 -70.52 -25.16
CA ARG A 23 -16.55 -69.66 -24.84
C ARG A 23 -16.22 -68.21 -25.16
N ARG A 24 -17.09 -67.55 -25.94
CA ARG A 24 -16.99 -66.11 -26.18
C ARG A 24 -17.60 -65.33 -25.01
N VAL A 25 -16.84 -64.38 -24.47
CA VAL A 25 -17.25 -63.48 -23.38
C VAL A 25 -17.08 -62.03 -23.82
N MET A 26 -17.90 -61.13 -23.29
CA MET A 26 -17.75 -59.68 -23.38
C MET A 26 -17.25 -59.19 -22.02
N THR A 27 -16.07 -58.58 -22.00
CA THR A 27 -15.47 -58.03 -20.78
C THR A 27 -15.60 -56.51 -20.81
N VAL A 28 -16.37 -55.96 -19.89
CA VAL A 28 -16.51 -54.52 -19.69
C VAL A 28 -15.58 -54.13 -18.55
N HIS A 29 -14.50 -53.44 -18.88
CA HIS A 29 -13.64 -52.79 -17.90
C HIS A 29 -14.25 -51.43 -17.56
N GLN A 30 -14.77 -51.30 -16.34
CA GLN A 30 -15.24 -50.03 -15.83
C GLN A 30 -14.04 -49.20 -15.35
N LYS A 31 -14.17 -47.88 -15.46
CA LYS A 31 -13.07 -46.97 -15.12
C LYS A 31 -12.80 -46.88 -13.61
N ASP A 32 -13.72 -47.36 -12.77
CA ASP A 32 -13.53 -47.59 -11.33
C ASP A 32 -12.63 -48.81 -11.01
N GLY A 33 -12.12 -49.49 -12.05
CA GLY A 33 -11.28 -50.68 -11.95
C GLY A 33 -12.06 -51.99 -11.82
N THR A 34 -13.39 -51.93 -11.66
CA THR A 34 -14.22 -53.14 -11.67
C THR A 34 -14.33 -53.69 -13.09
N THR A 35 -14.41 -55.01 -13.19
CA THR A 35 -14.57 -55.68 -14.48
C THR A 35 -15.82 -56.54 -14.45
N LYS A 36 -16.76 -56.29 -15.36
CA LYS A 36 -17.94 -57.12 -15.55
C LYS A 36 -17.76 -58.02 -16.77
N VAL A 37 -17.92 -59.32 -16.57
CA VAL A 37 -17.82 -60.32 -17.64
C VAL A 37 -19.20 -60.86 -17.96
N TYR A 38 -19.64 -60.65 -19.20
CA TYR A 38 -20.90 -61.14 -19.72
C TYR A 38 -20.66 -62.31 -20.66
N LYS A 39 -21.50 -63.35 -20.55
CA LYS A 39 -21.47 -64.49 -21.47
C LYS A 39 -22.17 -64.04 -22.76
N VAL A 40 -21.47 -64.02 -23.90
CA VAL A 40 -22.04 -63.43 -25.13
C VAL A 40 -23.34 -64.12 -25.55
N ASN A 41 -23.42 -65.44 -25.38
CA ASN A 41 -24.63 -66.21 -25.72
C ASN A 41 -25.84 -65.91 -24.81
N SER A 42 -25.68 -65.13 -23.73
CA SER A 42 -26.77 -64.69 -22.86
C SER A 42 -27.08 -63.19 -23.01
N ILE A 43 -26.53 -62.53 -24.02
CA ILE A 43 -26.81 -61.12 -24.34
C ILE A 43 -27.69 -61.10 -25.59
N GLU A 44 -28.89 -60.52 -25.47
CA GLU A 44 -29.82 -60.35 -26.58
C GLU A 44 -29.52 -59.07 -27.37
N ASN A 45 -29.27 -57.96 -26.68
CA ASN A 45 -28.86 -56.67 -27.25
C ASN A 45 -27.97 -55.87 -26.28
N VAL A 46 -27.28 -54.86 -26.82
CA VAL A 46 -26.57 -53.83 -26.05
C VAL A 46 -27.07 -52.49 -26.57
N THR A 47 -27.68 -51.70 -25.70
CA THR A 47 -28.24 -50.39 -26.04
C THR A 47 -27.49 -49.31 -25.28
N PHE A 48 -27.14 -48.24 -25.99
CA PHE A 48 -26.67 -46.99 -25.40
C PHE A 48 -27.79 -45.98 -25.55
N THR A 49 -28.12 -45.31 -24.46
CA THR A 49 -29.11 -44.23 -24.44
C THR A 49 -28.37 -42.97 -24.06
N ASP A 50 -28.44 -41.95 -24.90
CA ASP A 50 -27.97 -40.63 -24.53
C ASP A 50 -29.03 -39.98 -23.63
N GLU A 51 -28.68 -39.75 -22.37
CA GLU A 51 -29.55 -39.00 -21.46
C GLU A 51 -29.34 -37.49 -21.68
N ALA A 52 -30.45 -36.77 -21.87
CA ALA A 52 -30.40 -35.33 -22.04
C ALA A 52 -30.12 -34.67 -20.69
N LEU A 53 -28.95 -34.06 -20.58
CA LEU A 53 -28.56 -33.31 -19.40
C LEU A 53 -29.43 -32.06 -19.23
N ALA A 54 -29.75 -31.73 -17.97
CA ALA A 54 -30.51 -30.52 -17.65
C ALA A 54 -29.80 -29.26 -18.17
N THR A 55 -30.58 -28.36 -18.78
CA THR A 55 -30.10 -27.03 -19.19
C THR A 55 -30.03 -26.12 -17.98
N LEU A 56 -28.84 -25.62 -17.65
CA LEU A 56 -28.60 -24.78 -16.49
C LEU A 56 -28.83 -23.29 -16.80
N ARG A 57 -29.38 -22.54 -15.84
CA ARG A 57 -29.45 -21.08 -15.89
C ARG A 57 -29.30 -20.48 -14.50
N ASN A 58 -28.18 -19.78 -14.26
CA ASN A 58 -27.80 -19.29 -12.93
C ASN A 58 -27.81 -20.42 -11.89
N GLN A 59 -27.24 -21.56 -12.29
CA GLN A 59 -27.32 -22.83 -11.60
C GLN A 59 -26.01 -23.59 -11.73
N TRP A 60 -25.84 -24.59 -10.88
CA TRP A 60 -24.79 -25.60 -10.98
C TRP A 60 -25.36 -26.99 -10.79
N ALA A 61 -24.65 -28.01 -11.25
CA ALA A 61 -25.02 -29.39 -11.09
C ALA A 61 -23.80 -30.25 -10.74
N TYR A 62 -24.02 -31.22 -9.87
CA TYR A 62 -23.08 -32.32 -9.64
C TYR A 62 -23.84 -33.63 -9.77
N ASN A 63 -23.47 -34.49 -10.74
CA ASN A 63 -24.22 -35.72 -11.06
C ASN A 63 -25.73 -35.48 -11.17
N ASP A 64 -26.11 -34.48 -11.97
CA ASP A 64 -27.49 -34.05 -12.23
C ASP A 64 -28.28 -33.51 -11.03
N ASP A 65 -27.68 -33.39 -9.84
CA ASP A 65 -28.25 -32.66 -8.72
C ASP A 65 -28.11 -31.15 -8.97
N VAL A 66 -29.15 -30.56 -9.56
CA VAL A 66 -29.19 -29.14 -9.94
C VAL A 66 -29.52 -28.24 -8.74
N LYS A 67 -28.69 -27.23 -8.52
CA LYS A 67 -28.83 -26.23 -7.46
C LYS A 67 -28.66 -24.81 -8.00
N ASP A 68 -29.33 -23.86 -7.36
CA ASP A 68 -29.28 -22.46 -7.76
C ASP A 68 -28.01 -21.75 -7.29
N LEU A 69 -27.56 -20.78 -8.10
CA LEU A 69 -26.53 -19.81 -7.76
C LEU A 69 -27.18 -18.48 -7.37
N SER A 70 -26.73 -17.88 -6.28
CA SER A 70 -27.29 -16.63 -5.74
C SER A 70 -26.52 -15.39 -6.16
N LYS A 71 -25.18 -15.48 -6.24
CA LYS A 71 -24.31 -14.35 -6.58
C LYS A 71 -22.99 -14.80 -7.18
N VAL A 72 -22.37 -13.89 -7.92
CA VAL A 72 -21.00 -14.01 -8.42
C VAL A 72 -20.20 -12.79 -7.97
N THR A 73 -19.04 -13.01 -7.39
CA THR A 73 -18.05 -11.96 -7.14
C THR A 73 -16.91 -12.06 -8.14
N LYS A 74 -16.32 -10.92 -8.49
CA LYS A 74 -15.15 -10.83 -9.35
C LYS A 74 -14.03 -10.08 -8.64
N LEU A 75 -12.84 -10.67 -8.58
CA LEU A 75 -11.60 -10.00 -8.20
C LEU A 75 -10.70 -9.85 -9.44
N ASP A 76 -10.03 -8.71 -9.55
CA ASP A 76 -8.93 -8.53 -10.50
C ASP A 76 -7.62 -8.88 -9.79
N ALA A 77 -6.98 -9.96 -10.21
CA ALA A 77 -5.79 -10.53 -9.60
C ALA A 77 -4.64 -10.50 -10.61
N ASN A 78 -4.03 -9.33 -10.76
CA ASN A 78 -2.82 -9.04 -11.54
C ASN A 78 -2.63 -9.92 -12.79
N GLY A 79 -3.41 -9.66 -13.85
CA GLY A 79 -3.35 -10.42 -15.09
C GLY A 79 -4.32 -11.61 -15.17
N SER A 80 -5.05 -11.90 -14.09
CA SER A 80 -6.17 -12.85 -14.06
C SER A 80 -7.43 -12.24 -13.45
N TYR A 81 -8.57 -12.85 -13.73
CA TYR A 81 -9.81 -12.64 -12.97
C TYR A 81 -10.08 -13.86 -12.11
N VAL A 82 -10.51 -13.62 -10.87
CA VAL A 82 -11.05 -14.67 -9.99
C VAL A 82 -12.55 -14.45 -9.87
N PHE A 83 -13.33 -15.42 -10.33
CA PHE A 83 -14.78 -15.45 -10.17
C PHE A 83 -15.14 -16.44 -9.06
N ALA A 84 -15.81 -15.95 -8.02
CA ALA A 84 -16.37 -16.80 -6.96
C ALA A 84 -17.89 -16.86 -7.12
N LEU A 85 -18.43 -18.06 -7.32
CA LEU A 85 -19.85 -18.33 -7.55
C LEU A 85 -20.43 -18.96 -6.28
N TYR A 86 -21.49 -18.37 -5.74
CA TYR A 86 -22.09 -18.76 -4.47
C TYR A 86 -23.43 -19.45 -4.73
N GLY A 87 -23.67 -20.54 -4.02
CA GLY A 87 -24.95 -21.24 -4.05
C GLY A 87 -26.03 -20.44 -3.33
N SER A 88 -27.30 -20.79 -3.55
CA SER A 88 -28.42 -20.22 -2.79
C SER A 88 -28.39 -20.59 -1.31
N ASP A 89 -27.74 -21.70 -0.96
CA ASP A 89 -27.68 -22.22 0.42
C ASP A 89 -26.53 -21.61 1.25
N SER A 90 -25.59 -20.88 0.63
CA SER A 90 -24.46 -20.26 1.33
C SER A 90 -23.95 -19.02 0.61
N ASP A 91 -23.88 -17.91 1.35
CA ASP A 91 -23.34 -16.63 0.86
C ASP A 91 -21.93 -16.32 1.41
N THR A 92 -21.41 -17.16 2.32
CA THR A 92 -20.09 -16.95 2.95
C THR A 92 -18.98 -17.77 2.31
N LYS A 93 -19.31 -18.86 1.61
CA LYS A 93 -18.35 -19.71 0.91
C LYS A 93 -18.78 -19.91 -0.54
N PRO A 94 -17.88 -19.68 -1.51
CA PRO A 94 -18.20 -19.99 -2.89
C PRO A 94 -18.28 -21.50 -3.10
N VAL A 95 -19.22 -21.93 -3.94
CA VAL A 95 -19.29 -23.30 -4.48
C VAL A 95 -18.19 -23.48 -5.51
N PHE A 96 -17.99 -22.47 -6.37
CA PHE A 96 -16.90 -22.45 -7.34
C PHE A 96 -16.02 -21.23 -7.17
N GLU A 97 -14.70 -21.43 -7.28
CA GLU A 97 -13.75 -20.35 -7.48
C GLU A 97 -12.96 -20.61 -8.77
N LEU A 98 -13.06 -19.69 -9.72
CA LEU A 98 -12.52 -19.82 -11.07
C LEU A 98 -11.45 -18.76 -11.28
N THR A 99 -10.19 -19.19 -11.43
CA THR A 99 -9.11 -18.29 -11.83
C THR A 99 -8.90 -18.41 -13.33
N ILE A 100 -9.06 -17.29 -14.05
CA ILE A 100 -8.99 -17.25 -15.51
C ILE A 100 -8.05 -16.10 -15.91
N PRO A 101 -6.96 -16.37 -16.64
CA PRO A 101 -6.11 -15.33 -17.23
C PRO A 101 -6.93 -14.35 -18.06
N GLN A 102 -6.64 -13.05 -17.94
CA GLN A 102 -7.39 -12.02 -18.67
C GLN A 102 -7.31 -12.20 -20.20
N SER A 103 -6.22 -12.76 -20.70
CA SER A 103 -6.01 -13.10 -22.12
C SER A 103 -6.93 -14.21 -22.64
N LEU A 104 -7.48 -15.04 -21.75
CA LEU A 104 -8.38 -16.15 -22.11
C LEU A 104 -9.87 -15.79 -21.96
N MET A 105 -10.18 -14.58 -21.46
CA MET A 105 -11.56 -14.13 -21.35
C MET A 105 -12.26 -14.06 -22.72
N GLY A 106 -13.44 -14.67 -22.80
CA GLY A 106 -14.23 -14.78 -24.02
C GLY A 106 -13.89 -16.00 -24.90
N HIS A 107 -12.82 -16.73 -24.57
CA HIS A 107 -12.45 -17.97 -25.24
C HIS A 107 -13.06 -19.18 -24.53
N GLU A 108 -13.37 -20.23 -25.30
CA GLU A 108 -13.64 -21.55 -24.73
C GLU A 108 -12.31 -22.24 -24.44
N ILE A 109 -12.13 -22.67 -23.19
CA ILE A 109 -10.89 -23.22 -22.66
C ILE A 109 -11.10 -24.72 -22.44
N THR A 110 -10.31 -25.56 -23.10
CA THR A 110 -10.31 -27.01 -22.83
C THR A 110 -9.50 -27.31 -21.58
N LEU A 111 -10.15 -27.79 -20.52
CA LEU A 111 -9.54 -28.13 -19.25
C LEU A 111 -8.61 -29.36 -19.40
N GLY A 112 -7.47 -29.32 -18.73
CA GLY A 112 -6.45 -30.37 -18.81
C GLY A 112 -5.55 -30.31 -20.05
N SER A 113 -5.72 -29.30 -20.92
CA SER A 113 -4.81 -29.02 -22.04
C SER A 113 -3.68 -28.07 -21.63
N ASP A 114 -2.62 -27.98 -22.44
CA ASP A 114 -1.50 -27.05 -22.22
C ASP A 114 -1.96 -25.58 -22.15
N ASN A 115 -3.03 -25.23 -22.88
CA ASN A 115 -3.62 -23.88 -22.89
C ASN A 115 -4.37 -23.52 -21.60
N ALA A 116 -4.56 -24.47 -20.68
CA ALA A 116 -5.25 -24.29 -19.41
C ALA A 116 -4.30 -24.23 -18.21
N GLN A 117 -2.98 -24.12 -18.41
CA GLN A 117 -1.99 -24.24 -17.33
C GLN A 117 -2.20 -23.23 -16.18
N ASP A 118 -2.67 -22.02 -16.50
CA ASP A 118 -2.97 -20.96 -15.52
C ASP A 118 -4.47 -20.85 -15.16
N VAL A 119 -5.29 -21.77 -15.66
CA VAL A 119 -6.73 -21.82 -15.38
C VAL A 119 -6.96 -22.78 -14.22
N LYS A 120 -7.65 -22.29 -13.18
CA LYS A 120 -7.96 -23.09 -11.99
C LYS A 120 -9.46 -23.09 -11.74
N VAL A 121 -10.00 -24.27 -11.47
CA VAL A 121 -11.37 -24.48 -11.03
C VAL A 121 -11.31 -25.13 -9.66
N ALA A 122 -11.75 -24.40 -8.64
CA ALA A 122 -12.00 -24.97 -7.33
C ALA A 122 -13.50 -25.24 -7.15
N TYR A 123 -13.84 -26.40 -6.60
CA TYR A 123 -15.19 -26.81 -6.22
C TYR A 123 -15.21 -27.11 -4.73
N ASN A 124 -16.05 -26.42 -3.96
CA ASN A 124 -16.13 -26.52 -2.49
C ASN A 124 -14.76 -26.42 -1.77
N GLY A 125 -13.85 -25.62 -2.33
CA GLY A 125 -12.50 -25.41 -1.80
C GLY A 125 -11.45 -26.43 -2.24
N GLU A 126 -11.83 -27.47 -2.99
CA GLU A 126 -10.91 -28.44 -3.58
C GLU A 126 -10.64 -28.14 -5.05
N THR A 127 -9.49 -28.54 -5.57
CA THR A 127 -9.12 -28.37 -7.00
C THR A 127 -9.15 -29.72 -7.71
N PRO A 128 -10.34 -30.21 -8.11
CA PRO A 128 -10.44 -31.50 -8.78
C PRO A 128 -9.71 -31.48 -10.12
N LYS A 129 -9.20 -32.64 -10.53
CA LYS A 129 -8.72 -32.83 -11.90
C LYS A 129 -9.95 -32.93 -12.81
N LEU A 130 -10.10 -31.96 -13.71
CA LEU A 130 -11.25 -31.85 -14.60
C LEU A 130 -10.85 -32.05 -16.06
N THR A 131 -11.74 -32.68 -16.82
CA THR A 131 -11.73 -32.70 -18.30
C THR A 131 -13.03 -32.09 -18.80
N GLY A 132 -12.97 -31.23 -19.81
CA GLY A 132 -14.16 -30.53 -20.33
C GLY A 132 -13.83 -29.11 -20.78
N THR A 133 -14.80 -28.21 -20.71
CA THR A 133 -14.64 -26.81 -21.13
C THR A 133 -15.04 -25.80 -20.05
N LEU A 134 -14.33 -24.68 -20.04
CA LEU A 134 -14.65 -23.50 -19.26
C LEU A 134 -14.67 -22.27 -20.18
N GLN A 135 -15.66 -21.41 -20.03
CA GLN A 135 -15.70 -20.10 -20.66
C GLN A 135 -16.24 -19.07 -19.70
N ALA A 136 -15.56 -17.93 -19.59
CA ALA A 136 -16.08 -16.73 -18.97
C ALA A 136 -16.01 -15.56 -19.95
N LYS A 137 -17.10 -14.83 -20.10
CA LYS A 137 -17.22 -13.75 -21.08
C LYS A 137 -18.00 -12.58 -20.50
N PHE A 138 -17.42 -11.38 -20.61
CA PHE A 138 -18.15 -10.15 -20.31
C PHE A 138 -19.14 -9.80 -21.43
N ASP A 139 -20.22 -9.15 -21.05
CA ASP A 139 -21.07 -8.45 -22.00
C ASP A 139 -20.35 -7.22 -22.59
N LYS A 140 -20.96 -6.56 -23.58
CA LYS A 140 -20.37 -5.38 -24.22
C LYS A 140 -20.08 -4.25 -23.23
N SER A 141 -20.90 -4.11 -22.18
CA SER A 141 -20.72 -3.06 -21.16
C SER A 141 -19.76 -3.43 -20.04
N LYS A 142 -19.29 -4.69 -19.99
CA LYS A 142 -18.49 -5.28 -18.90
C LYS A 142 -19.15 -5.20 -17.52
N LYS A 143 -20.48 -5.07 -17.47
CA LYS A 143 -21.27 -5.06 -16.23
C LYS A 143 -21.82 -6.44 -15.88
N ASN A 144 -21.99 -7.28 -16.88
CA ASN A 144 -22.49 -8.64 -16.75
C ASN A 144 -21.43 -9.62 -17.21
N VAL A 145 -21.47 -10.83 -16.65
CA VAL A 145 -20.62 -11.94 -17.07
C VAL A 145 -21.48 -13.15 -17.39
N THR A 146 -21.07 -13.91 -18.40
CA THR A 146 -21.54 -15.27 -18.64
C THR A 146 -20.41 -16.22 -18.29
N ILE A 147 -20.67 -17.19 -17.44
CA ILE A 147 -19.72 -18.23 -17.04
C ILE A 147 -20.35 -19.58 -17.37
N THR A 148 -19.58 -20.47 -17.99
CA THR A 148 -20.03 -21.82 -18.38
C THR A 148 -18.91 -22.79 -18.10
N LEU A 149 -19.15 -23.73 -17.21
CA LEU A 149 -18.32 -24.89 -16.94
C LEU A 149 -19.11 -26.12 -17.35
N GLU A 150 -18.55 -26.90 -18.25
CA GLU A 150 -19.06 -28.22 -18.64
C GLU A 150 -17.90 -29.20 -18.48
N ALA A 151 -17.82 -29.87 -17.33
CA ALA A 151 -16.68 -30.69 -16.98
C ALA A 151 -17.06 -32.01 -16.33
N GLU A 152 -16.14 -32.96 -16.42
CA GLU A 152 -16.15 -34.23 -15.70
C GLU A 152 -14.95 -34.28 -14.75
N THR A 153 -15.17 -34.86 -13.58
CA THR A 153 -14.14 -35.22 -12.62
C THR A 153 -13.41 -36.51 -13.02
N ALA A 154 -12.31 -36.84 -12.34
CA ALA A 154 -11.54 -38.06 -12.62
C ALA A 154 -12.33 -39.36 -12.36
N ASP A 155 -13.33 -39.32 -11.49
CA ASP A 155 -14.30 -40.39 -11.22
C ASP A 155 -15.53 -40.35 -12.14
N TYR A 156 -15.50 -39.51 -13.19
CA TYR A 156 -16.57 -39.36 -14.19
C TYR A 156 -17.88 -38.84 -13.61
N SER A 157 -17.80 -38.15 -12.47
CA SER A 157 -18.91 -37.35 -11.98
C SER A 157 -19.00 -36.04 -12.77
N ASP A 158 -20.19 -35.73 -13.26
CA ASP A 158 -20.49 -34.49 -13.97
C ASP A 158 -20.42 -33.31 -13.02
N LEU A 159 -19.67 -32.27 -13.40
CA LEU A 159 -19.56 -31.02 -12.66
C LEU A 159 -19.77 -29.85 -13.62
N ARG A 160 -20.96 -29.25 -13.54
CA ARG A 160 -21.43 -28.26 -14.51
C ARG A 160 -21.89 -26.99 -13.81
N CYS A 161 -21.65 -25.83 -14.41
CA CYS A 161 -22.23 -24.58 -13.92
C CYS A 161 -22.49 -23.58 -15.04
N LYS A 162 -23.58 -22.81 -14.88
CA LYS A 162 -23.94 -21.75 -15.80
C LYS A 162 -24.38 -20.51 -15.03
N TRP A 163 -23.64 -19.41 -15.19
CA TRP A 163 -24.09 -18.07 -14.85
C TRP A 163 -24.43 -17.34 -16.15
N THR A 164 -25.69 -16.97 -16.35
CA THR A 164 -26.21 -16.50 -17.64
C THR A 164 -26.32 -14.99 -17.66
N ASN A 165 -25.35 -14.34 -18.30
CA ASN A 165 -25.31 -12.89 -18.58
C ASN A 165 -25.88 -12.01 -17.44
N SER A 166 -25.44 -12.29 -16.22
CA SER A 166 -25.98 -11.68 -15.00
C SER A 166 -24.89 -10.85 -14.31
N ALA A 167 -25.33 -9.89 -13.50
CA ALA A 167 -24.43 -8.96 -12.81
C ALA A 167 -23.48 -9.72 -11.86
N PHE A 168 -22.28 -9.19 -11.68
CA PHE A 168 -21.33 -9.65 -10.66
C PHE A 168 -21.03 -8.51 -9.70
N THR A 169 -20.61 -8.83 -8.49
CA THR A 169 -20.10 -7.86 -7.52
C THR A 169 -18.58 -7.79 -7.65
N GLN A 170 -18.05 -6.64 -8.04
CA GLN A 170 -16.60 -6.43 -8.01
C GLN A 170 -16.14 -6.34 -6.55
N ILE A 171 -15.14 -7.14 -6.20
CA ILE A 171 -14.45 -7.10 -4.91
C ILE A 171 -13.02 -6.62 -5.13
N TYR A 172 -12.43 -6.08 -4.06
CA TYR A 172 -11.07 -5.54 -4.07
C TYR A 172 -10.28 -6.13 -2.91
N THR A 173 -9.00 -6.31 -3.13
CA THR A 173 -8.02 -6.66 -2.11
C THR A 173 -6.87 -5.68 -2.25
N ALA A 174 -6.27 -5.28 -1.13
CA ALA A 174 -5.13 -4.39 -1.12
C ALA A 174 -4.14 -4.86 -0.06
N THR A 175 -2.86 -4.60 -0.30
CA THR A 175 -1.80 -4.77 0.71
C THR A 175 -1.93 -3.79 1.87
N ASN A 176 -2.72 -2.71 1.71
CA ASN A 176 -2.86 -1.62 2.69
C ASN A 176 -1.50 -1.07 3.12
N SER A 177 -0.66 -0.77 2.12
CA SER A 177 0.71 -0.36 2.32
C SER A 177 1.13 0.80 1.42
N ILE A 178 2.16 1.51 1.86
CA ILE A 178 2.90 2.51 1.10
C ILE A 178 4.34 2.02 1.03
N LYS A 179 4.80 1.69 -0.18
CA LYS A 179 6.19 1.35 -0.45
C LYS A 179 6.86 2.50 -1.18
N THR A 180 8.04 2.88 -0.72
CA THR A 180 8.85 3.93 -1.35
C THR A 180 10.21 3.36 -1.73
N THR A 181 10.74 3.80 -2.87
CA THR A 181 12.10 3.44 -3.30
C THR A 181 12.84 4.70 -3.71
N ASN A 182 13.92 5.02 -3.01
CA ASN A 182 14.83 6.10 -3.38
C ASN A 182 16.23 5.51 -3.64
N VAL A 183 16.63 5.46 -4.90
CA VAL A 183 17.85 4.75 -5.32
C VAL A 183 17.82 3.29 -4.83
N ASN A 184 18.57 2.94 -3.78
CA ASN A 184 18.64 1.60 -3.20
C ASN A 184 17.93 1.49 -1.83
N ASP A 185 17.36 2.58 -1.31
CA ASP A 185 16.62 2.60 -0.05
C ASP A 185 15.15 2.27 -0.32
N VAL A 186 14.74 1.04 0.04
CA VAL A 186 13.36 0.56 -0.10
C VAL A 186 12.74 0.51 1.29
N LYS A 187 11.63 1.23 1.47
CA LYS A 187 10.86 1.24 2.72
C LYS A 187 9.42 0.85 2.44
N THR A 188 8.81 0.15 3.38
CA THR A 188 7.40 -0.23 3.32
C THR A 188 6.74 0.12 4.65
N TYR A 189 5.61 0.79 4.55
CA TYR A 189 4.82 1.28 5.67
C TYR A 189 3.41 0.72 5.54
N ASN A 190 2.79 0.34 6.65
CA ASN A 190 1.36 0.03 6.65
C ASN A 190 0.57 1.34 6.59
N VAL A 191 -0.53 1.35 5.84
CA VAL A 191 -1.49 2.46 5.88
C VAL A 191 -2.30 2.34 7.16
N ALA A 192 -2.05 3.22 8.12
CA ALA A 192 -2.80 3.29 9.38
C ALA A 192 -3.95 4.30 9.31
N SER A 193 -3.84 5.32 8.45
CA SER A 193 -4.88 6.33 8.25
C SER A 193 -5.19 6.54 6.77
N ALA A 194 -6.48 6.70 6.48
CA ALA A 194 -6.99 7.13 5.18
C ALA A 194 -8.03 8.24 5.41
N LEU A 195 -7.70 9.45 5.01
CA LEU A 195 -8.55 10.63 5.13
C LEU A 195 -9.12 11.00 3.76
N VAL A 196 -10.31 11.60 3.75
CA VAL A 196 -10.93 12.15 2.54
C VAL A 196 -11.39 13.59 2.79
N LEU A 197 -10.95 14.49 1.92
CA LEU A 197 -11.50 15.83 1.78
C LEU A 197 -12.49 15.81 0.61
N ASN A 198 -13.77 15.89 0.97
CA ASN A 198 -14.84 15.94 -0.02
C ASN A 198 -14.88 17.32 -0.70
N PRO A 199 -15.21 17.39 -1.99
CA PRO A 199 -15.30 18.65 -2.71
C PRO A 199 -16.40 19.54 -2.12
N ALA A 200 -16.11 20.83 -1.95
CA ALA A 200 -17.11 21.81 -1.48
C ALA A 200 -18.18 22.12 -2.55
N THR A 201 -17.88 21.89 -3.83
CA THR A 201 -18.78 22.13 -4.96
C THR A 201 -18.81 20.95 -5.91
N VAL A 202 -19.95 20.73 -6.57
CA VAL A 202 -20.10 19.66 -7.57
C VAL A 202 -19.13 19.88 -8.73
N GLY A 203 -18.40 18.83 -9.11
CA GLY A 203 -17.41 18.87 -10.19
C GLY A 203 -15.99 19.21 -9.74
N ALA A 204 -15.79 19.65 -8.49
CA ALA A 204 -14.44 19.82 -7.94
C ALA A 204 -13.78 18.48 -7.58
N ALA A 205 -12.46 18.50 -7.44
CA ALA A 205 -11.67 17.32 -7.14
C ALA A 205 -11.93 16.78 -5.72
N THR A 206 -11.85 15.46 -5.57
CA THR A 206 -11.82 14.82 -4.25
C THR A 206 -10.38 14.52 -3.89
N THR A 207 -9.97 14.82 -2.65
CA THR A 207 -8.59 14.59 -2.20
C THR A 207 -8.57 13.51 -1.13
N PHE A 208 -7.68 12.53 -1.30
CA PHE A 208 -7.42 11.49 -0.31
C PHE A 208 -6.04 11.69 0.28
N ALA A 209 -5.89 11.41 1.57
CA ALA A 209 -4.60 11.42 2.25
C ALA A 209 -4.38 10.13 3.01
N PHE A 210 -3.15 9.63 2.99
CA PHE A 210 -2.74 8.37 3.62
C PHE A 210 -1.51 8.61 4.48
N GLY A 211 -1.42 7.92 5.61
CA GLY A 211 -0.26 7.97 6.49
C GLY A 211 -0.04 6.67 7.26
N ASP A 212 1.17 6.53 7.80
CA ASP A 212 1.63 5.35 8.54
C ASP A 212 1.35 5.41 10.05
N VAL A 213 0.69 6.46 10.51
CA VAL A 213 0.24 6.65 11.90
C VAL A 213 -1.29 6.71 11.94
N GLU A 214 -1.91 6.23 13.02
CA GLU A 214 -3.34 6.41 13.28
C GLU A 214 -3.64 7.89 13.55
N ALA A 215 -4.55 8.46 12.77
CA ALA A 215 -4.93 9.86 12.82
C ALA A 215 -6.33 10.04 12.23
N THR A 216 -7.10 10.94 12.82
CA THR A 216 -8.43 11.35 12.31
C THR A 216 -8.42 12.77 11.75
N THR A 217 -7.28 13.47 11.82
CA THR A 217 -7.08 14.83 11.30
C THR A 217 -5.80 14.89 10.46
N ALA A 218 -5.71 15.90 9.59
CA ALA A 218 -4.55 16.12 8.74
C ALA A 218 -3.26 16.39 9.54
N ASP A 219 -3.33 17.23 10.58
CA ASP A 219 -2.20 17.53 11.48
C ASP A 219 -1.70 16.28 12.21
N GLY A 220 -2.61 15.36 12.55
CA GLY A 220 -2.26 14.10 13.21
C GLY A 220 -1.31 13.23 12.38
N LEU A 221 -1.34 13.35 11.05
CA LEU A 221 -0.43 12.63 10.16
C LEU A 221 1.03 13.05 10.35
N LEU A 222 1.31 14.26 10.85
CA LEU A 222 2.67 14.76 11.09
C LEU A 222 3.44 13.94 12.14
N ALA A 223 2.74 13.15 12.97
CA ALA A 223 3.36 12.22 13.92
C ALA A 223 3.92 10.95 13.25
N GLY A 224 3.56 10.71 11.99
CA GLY A 224 4.04 9.59 11.19
C GLY A 224 5.42 9.84 10.59
N LYS A 225 5.86 8.91 9.75
CA LYS A 225 7.11 9.02 8.96
C LYS A 225 6.82 9.46 7.53
N ILE A 226 5.63 9.16 7.03
CA ILE A 226 5.26 9.38 5.63
C ILE A 226 3.81 9.85 5.49
N GLY A 227 3.59 10.76 4.54
CA GLY A 227 2.27 11.15 4.05
C GLY A 227 2.17 11.04 2.54
N VAL A 228 1.04 10.59 2.03
CA VAL A 228 0.70 10.65 0.59
C VAL A 228 -0.65 11.32 0.43
N ALA A 229 -0.72 12.38 -0.37
CA ALA A 229 -1.98 13.04 -0.71
C ALA A 229 -2.20 12.97 -2.21
N VAL A 230 -3.41 12.63 -2.64
CA VAL A 230 -3.78 12.59 -4.05
C VAL A 230 -5.12 13.28 -4.25
N SER A 231 -5.14 14.30 -5.10
CA SER A 231 -6.38 14.94 -5.53
C SER A 231 -6.74 14.41 -6.90
N ILE A 232 -8.00 14.06 -7.12
CA ILE A 232 -8.48 13.47 -8.38
C ILE A 232 -9.69 14.25 -8.87
N SER A 233 -9.66 14.64 -10.14
CA SER A 233 -10.76 15.34 -10.79
C SER A 233 -12.04 14.50 -10.80
N ALA A 234 -13.19 15.17 -10.71
CA ALA A 234 -14.48 14.49 -10.64
C ALA A 234 -14.77 13.60 -11.87
N SER A 235 -14.23 13.92 -13.05
CA SER A 235 -14.43 13.16 -14.29
C SER A 235 -13.66 11.84 -14.33
N LYS A 236 -12.60 11.70 -13.52
CA LYS A 236 -11.73 10.52 -13.48
C LYS A 236 -11.87 9.72 -12.20
N LEU A 237 -12.41 10.30 -11.13
CA LEU A 237 -12.65 9.60 -9.86
C LEU A 237 -13.60 8.40 -10.07
N TYR A 238 -13.16 7.21 -9.66
CA TYR A 238 -13.86 5.93 -9.84
C TYR A 238 -14.15 5.55 -11.31
N ASN A 239 -13.47 6.19 -12.27
CA ASN A 239 -13.76 6.06 -13.68
C ASN A 239 -12.49 5.72 -14.48
N GLY A 240 -12.00 4.49 -14.28
CA GLY A 240 -10.84 3.97 -14.99
C GLY A 240 -9.51 4.26 -14.31
N THR A 241 -8.43 4.16 -15.08
CA THR A 241 -7.07 4.41 -14.63
C THR A 241 -6.59 5.73 -15.23
N ILE A 242 -6.00 6.57 -14.38
CA ILE A 242 -5.32 7.82 -14.74
C ILE A 242 -3.88 7.47 -15.07
N ASP A 243 -3.40 7.88 -16.24
CA ASP A 243 -1.99 7.80 -16.60
C ASP A 243 -1.29 9.12 -16.21
N LEU A 244 -0.28 9.03 -15.34
CA LEU A 244 0.35 10.20 -14.75
C LEU A 244 1.17 11.03 -15.74
N ALA A 245 1.59 10.44 -16.87
CA ALA A 245 2.33 11.14 -17.91
C ALA A 245 1.40 11.88 -18.89
N THR A 246 0.18 11.37 -19.12
CA THR A 246 -0.73 11.93 -20.14
C THR A 246 -1.94 12.65 -19.57
N ASP A 247 -2.36 12.36 -18.33
CA ASP A 247 -3.55 12.93 -17.69
C ASP A 247 -3.17 13.94 -16.58
N ALA A 248 -2.12 14.76 -16.75
CA ALA A 248 -1.60 15.67 -15.73
C ALA A 248 -2.66 16.63 -15.13
N ASP A 249 -3.66 17.05 -15.91
CA ASP A 249 -4.73 17.94 -15.44
C ASP A 249 -5.80 17.22 -14.58
N SER A 250 -5.76 15.89 -14.51
CA SER A 250 -6.75 15.08 -13.80
C SER A 250 -6.37 14.76 -12.36
N TYR A 251 -5.15 15.10 -11.94
CA TYR A 251 -4.69 14.78 -10.59
C TYR A 251 -3.69 15.80 -10.04
N THR A 252 -3.52 15.78 -8.72
CA THR A 252 -2.28 16.21 -8.07
C THR A 252 -1.83 15.10 -7.15
N LEU A 253 -0.52 14.95 -6.95
CA LEU A 253 0.05 13.94 -6.08
C LEU A 253 1.15 14.57 -5.23
N LYS A 254 1.07 14.38 -3.91
CA LYS A 254 2.10 14.77 -2.94
C LYS A 254 2.60 13.53 -2.24
N TYR A 255 3.91 13.36 -2.21
CA TYR A 255 4.59 12.47 -1.28
C TYR A 255 5.36 13.34 -0.26
N ILE A 256 5.17 13.08 1.03
CA ILE A 256 5.74 13.87 2.12
C ILE A 256 6.61 12.93 2.96
N ASP A 257 7.89 13.29 3.10
CA ASP A 257 8.79 12.71 4.09
C ASP A 257 8.74 13.58 5.35
N TYR A 258 8.15 13.09 6.43
CA TYR A 258 8.00 13.83 7.67
C TYR A 258 9.30 13.97 8.47
N ALA A 259 10.26 13.06 8.27
CA ALA A 259 11.56 13.15 8.93
C ALA A 259 12.39 14.30 8.34
N THR A 260 12.37 14.46 7.01
CA THR A 260 13.11 15.55 6.33
C THR A 260 12.26 16.79 6.09
N ARG A 261 10.95 16.74 6.34
CA ARG A 261 9.97 17.80 6.04
C ARG A 261 9.96 18.21 4.57
N VAL A 262 10.25 17.28 3.66
CA VAL A 262 10.28 17.54 2.22
C VAL A 262 9.02 16.98 1.57
N THR A 263 8.40 17.81 0.73
CA THR A 263 7.25 17.43 -0.09
C THR A 263 7.68 17.31 -1.55
N TYR A 264 7.30 16.21 -2.20
CA TYR A 264 7.58 15.90 -3.58
C TYR A 264 6.27 15.87 -4.35
N GLU A 265 6.17 16.68 -5.41
CA GLU A 265 4.91 16.86 -6.15
C GLU A 265 5.05 16.65 -7.67
N LYS A 266 6.28 16.65 -8.19
CA LYS A 266 6.53 16.51 -9.63
C LYS A 266 6.69 15.05 -10.03
N VAL A 267 5.71 14.55 -10.78
CA VAL A 267 5.62 13.17 -11.24
C VAL A 267 5.86 13.11 -12.74
N LYS A 268 6.63 12.14 -13.21
CA LYS A 268 6.90 11.95 -14.64
C LYS A 268 6.21 10.75 -15.28
N ALA A 269 5.85 9.74 -14.48
CA ALA A 269 5.24 8.51 -14.99
C ALA A 269 4.49 7.76 -13.89
N GLY A 270 3.56 6.90 -14.29
CA GLY A 270 2.85 6.01 -13.38
C GLY A 270 1.35 5.97 -13.64
N THR A 271 0.61 5.40 -12.70
CA THR A 271 -0.85 5.28 -12.75
C THR A 271 -1.52 5.52 -11.40
N ILE A 272 -2.76 6.03 -11.45
CA ILE A 272 -3.71 6.01 -10.32
C ILE A 272 -4.96 5.27 -10.76
N THR A 273 -5.38 4.26 -10.01
CA THR A 273 -6.67 3.58 -10.17
C THR A 273 -7.48 3.79 -8.90
N THR A 274 -8.73 4.22 -9.05
CA THR A 274 -9.67 4.32 -7.92
C THR A 274 -10.95 3.56 -8.21
N ALA A 275 -11.53 3.00 -7.16
CA ALA A 275 -12.87 2.46 -7.19
C ALA A 275 -13.55 2.62 -5.84
N LYS A 276 -14.87 2.47 -5.84
CA LYS A 276 -15.67 2.41 -4.62
C LYS A 276 -16.47 1.12 -4.66
N ASP A 277 -16.46 0.38 -3.57
CA ASP A 277 -17.30 -0.81 -3.46
C ASP A 277 -18.76 -0.45 -3.12
N LYS A 278 -19.62 -1.46 -3.03
CA LYS A 278 -21.05 -1.29 -2.73
C LYS A 278 -21.33 -0.65 -1.35
N ASP A 279 -20.40 -0.79 -0.41
CA ASP A 279 -20.53 -0.30 0.97
C ASP A 279 -19.86 1.08 1.13
N GLY A 280 -19.35 1.64 0.02
CA GLY A 280 -18.72 2.95 0.01
C GLY A 280 -17.24 2.96 0.38
N LYS A 281 -16.60 1.80 0.57
CA LYS A 281 -15.16 1.72 0.86
C LYS A 281 -14.35 2.08 -0.37
N LEU A 282 -13.26 2.80 -0.13
CA LEU A 282 -12.32 3.20 -1.16
C LEU A 282 -11.39 2.02 -1.48
N TYR A 283 -11.24 1.72 -2.77
CA TYR A 283 -10.05 1.06 -3.29
C TYR A 283 -9.23 2.11 -4.06
N ILE A 284 -7.94 2.19 -3.78
CA ILE A 284 -7.00 3.02 -4.52
C ILE A 284 -5.67 2.31 -4.70
N LYS A 285 -5.11 2.42 -5.90
CA LYS A 285 -3.76 1.97 -6.23
C LYS A 285 -3.03 3.09 -6.94
N ILE A 286 -1.85 3.45 -6.44
CA ILE A 286 -0.98 4.47 -7.02
C ILE A 286 0.37 3.82 -7.26
N ASN A 287 0.85 3.88 -8.50
CA ASN A 287 2.25 3.59 -8.81
C ASN A 287 2.79 4.84 -9.47
N ALA A 288 3.70 5.56 -8.83
CA ALA A 288 4.21 6.82 -9.37
C ALA A 288 5.72 6.87 -9.33
N THR A 289 6.32 7.49 -10.34
CA THR A 289 7.74 7.82 -10.41
C THR A 289 7.89 9.34 -10.46
N PHE A 290 8.58 9.90 -9.49
CA PHE A 290 8.88 11.33 -9.39
C PHE A 290 10.07 11.71 -10.28
N ASP A 291 10.24 13.01 -10.53
CA ASP A 291 11.32 13.55 -11.37
C ASP A 291 12.72 13.17 -10.85
N ASP A 292 12.88 13.03 -9.54
CA ASP A 292 14.13 12.61 -8.88
C ASP A 292 14.39 11.09 -8.96
N ASN A 293 13.56 10.35 -9.72
CA ASN A 293 13.54 8.89 -9.83
C ASN A 293 13.07 8.13 -8.60
N ARG A 294 12.59 8.81 -7.55
CA ARG A 294 11.91 8.10 -6.47
C ARG A 294 10.62 7.46 -6.98
N THR A 295 10.31 6.27 -6.49
CA THR A 295 9.00 5.64 -6.73
C THR A 295 8.18 5.55 -5.46
N ILE A 296 6.86 5.62 -5.63
CA ILE A 296 5.89 5.21 -4.61
C ILE A 296 4.94 4.17 -5.20
N GLU A 297 4.66 3.15 -4.42
CA GLU A 297 3.61 2.15 -4.68
C GLU A 297 2.68 2.19 -3.45
N LEU A 298 1.47 2.73 -3.62
CA LEU A 298 0.44 2.76 -2.58
C LEU A 298 -0.72 1.89 -3.02
N GLU A 299 -1.19 1.02 -2.14
CA GLU A 299 -2.40 0.25 -2.37
C GLU A 299 -3.23 0.22 -1.08
N TYR A 300 -4.48 0.63 -1.18
CA TYR A 300 -5.38 0.74 -0.03
C TYR A 300 -6.79 0.28 -0.40
N TYR A 301 -7.39 -0.50 0.50
CA TYR A 301 -8.80 -0.87 0.48
C TYR A 301 -9.39 -0.75 1.90
N GLY A 302 -10.33 0.16 2.09
CA GLY A 302 -10.94 0.40 3.40
C GLY A 302 -11.83 1.63 3.48
N ALA A 303 -12.30 1.92 4.69
CA ALA A 303 -13.12 3.09 4.98
C ALA A 303 -12.25 4.34 5.18
N THR A 304 -12.69 5.48 4.65
CA THR A 304 -12.00 6.76 4.82
C THR A 304 -12.67 7.62 5.89
N THR A 305 -11.87 8.37 6.63
CA THR A 305 -12.35 9.40 7.57
C THR A 305 -12.49 10.74 6.86
N SER A 306 -13.69 11.34 6.90
CA SER A 306 -13.90 12.66 6.31
C SER A 306 -13.24 13.75 7.16
N VAL A 307 -12.59 14.71 6.50
CA VAL A 307 -11.96 15.88 7.13
C VAL A 307 -12.36 17.18 6.42
N GLU A 308 -12.26 18.30 7.13
CA GLU A 308 -12.59 19.64 6.60
C GLU A 308 -11.43 20.29 5.82
N SER A 309 -10.19 19.93 6.15
CA SER A 309 -8.98 20.39 5.44
C SER A 309 -7.89 19.32 5.52
N LEU A 310 -7.01 19.34 4.52
CA LEU A 310 -5.78 18.55 4.48
C LEU A 310 -4.52 19.42 4.62
N ASP A 311 -4.63 20.75 4.78
CA ASP A 311 -3.46 21.64 4.81
C ASP A 311 -2.47 21.28 5.94
N GLY A 312 -3.01 20.84 7.08
CA GLY A 312 -2.27 20.41 8.25
C GLY A 312 -1.31 19.23 8.05
N MET A 313 -1.51 18.44 6.99
CA MET A 313 -0.61 17.31 6.70
C MET A 313 0.72 17.75 6.08
N THR A 314 0.83 19.00 5.60
CA THR A 314 2.07 19.52 4.99
C THR A 314 2.92 20.18 6.07
N PRO A 315 4.14 19.68 6.35
CA PRO A 315 5.02 20.31 7.33
C PRO A 315 5.29 21.75 6.94
N ALA A 316 5.35 22.64 7.94
CA ALA A 316 5.78 24.01 7.71
C ALA A 316 7.17 24.00 7.06
N VAL A 317 7.29 24.66 5.91
CA VAL A 317 8.56 24.83 5.21
C VAL A 317 9.52 25.54 6.17
N VAL A 318 10.63 24.87 6.48
CA VAL A 318 11.75 25.48 7.21
C VAL A 318 12.46 26.40 6.20
N SER A 319 11.89 27.58 5.93
CA SER A 319 12.57 28.59 5.15
C SER A 319 13.82 29.02 5.93
N ASN A 320 14.98 29.03 5.28
CA ASN A 320 16.19 29.60 5.86
C ASN A 320 15.97 31.10 6.02
N SER A 321 15.41 31.52 7.16
CA SER A 321 15.05 32.91 7.43
C SER A 321 15.03 33.19 8.93
N TYR A 322 15.10 34.47 9.27
CA TYR A 322 14.78 34.95 10.60
C TYR A 322 13.75 36.07 10.54
N LYS A 323 12.89 36.09 11.56
CA LYS A 323 11.83 37.07 11.74
C LYS A 323 11.90 37.68 13.13
N LEU A 324 11.72 38.98 13.20
CA LEU A 324 11.52 39.71 14.44
C LEU A 324 10.08 40.24 14.43
N TYR A 325 9.35 39.98 15.50
CA TYR A 325 7.97 40.42 15.66
C TYR A 325 7.87 41.45 16.79
N ASN A 326 7.01 42.44 16.60
CA ASN A 326 6.57 43.32 17.68
C ASN A 326 5.78 42.54 18.74
N PRO A 327 5.58 43.11 19.95
CA PRO A 327 4.78 42.47 21.01
C PRO A 327 3.33 42.16 20.64
N ASP A 328 2.77 42.86 19.65
CA ASP A 328 1.42 42.63 19.12
C ASP A 328 1.36 41.51 18.06
N GLY A 329 2.51 40.89 17.74
CA GLY A 329 2.64 39.83 16.75
C GLY A 329 2.80 40.31 15.30
N SER A 330 2.84 41.62 15.04
CA SER A 330 3.15 42.15 13.72
C SER A 330 4.63 41.95 13.37
N ILE A 331 4.94 41.73 12.08
CA ILE A 331 6.32 41.51 11.62
C ILE A 331 7.08 42.84 11.59
N LEU A 332 8.17 42.92 12.35
CA LEU A 332 9.12 44.03 12.31
C LEU A 332 10.23 43.79 11.28
N ILE A 333 10.76 42.57 11.24
CA ILE A 333 11.79 42.14 10.27
C ILE A 333 11.43 40.76 9.73
N ASN A 334 11.69 40.55 8.44
CA ASN A 334 11.64 39.25 7.79
C ASN A 334 12.79 39.16 6.77
N GLN A 335 13.76 38.28 7.01
CA GLN A 335 14.97 38.18 6.19
C GLN A 335 15.27 36.72 5.86
N ASP A 336 15.52 36.44 4.59
CA ASP A 336 16.10 35.17 4.17
C ASP A 336 17.57 35.12 4.58
N ILE A 337 17.99 34.01 5.18
CA ILE A 337 19.37 33.75 5.56
C ILE A 337 20.14 33.38 4.31
N CYS A 338 21.02 34.27 3.87
CA CYS A 338 21.85 34.07 2.69
C CYS A 338 23.19 33.39 3.01
N LYS A 339 23.65 33.47 4.26
CA LYS A 339 24.94 32.90 4.67
C LYS A 339 24.96 32.59 6.16
N VAL A 340 25.59 31.48 6.53
CA VAL A 340 25.90 31.14 7.92
C VAL A 340 27.39 30.88 8.07
N LEU A 341 28.01 31.62 9.00
CA LEU A 341 29.38 31.37 9.41
C LEU A 341 29.40 30.70 10.79
N LEU A 342 30.32 29.76 10.98
CA LEU A 342 30.55 29.03 12.22
C LEU A 342 31.94 29.36 12.76
N LYS A 343 32.00 29.78 14.01
CA LYS A 343 33.22 29.87 14.80
C LYS A 343 33.14 28.86 15.94
N GLN A 344 34.12 27.96 16.02
CA GLN A 344 34.26 27.04 17.14
C GLN A 344 35.48 27.42 17.98
N LYS A 345 35.30 27.52 19.29
CA LYS A 345 36.40 27.70 20.25
C LYS A 345 36.18 26.73 21.41
N SER A 346 37.02 25.70 21.49
CA SER A 346 36.85 24.59 22.43
C SER A 346 35.45 23.96 22.27
N ASN A 347 34.69 23.85 23.36
CA ASN A 347 33.33 23.30 23.41
C ASN A 347 32.23 24.34 23.13
N ILE A 348 32.58 25.52 22.61
CA ILE A 348 31.62 26.60 22.32
C ILE A 348 31.51 26.80 20.82
N TYR A 349 30.27 26.76 20.32
CA TYR A 349 29.91 26.98 18.92
C TYR A 349 29.22 28.33 18.79
N THR A 350 29.65 29.15 17.84
CA THR A 350 29.02 30.44 17.52
C THR A 350 28.61 30.47 16.05
N PHE A 351 27.30 30.52 15.82
CA PHE A 351 26.68 30.67 14.52
C PHE A 351 26.36 32.14 14.25
N TYR A 352 26.73 32.61 13.07
CA TYR A 352 26.44 33.95 12.57
C TYR A 352 25.55 33.81 11.34
N LEU A 353 24.26 34.11 11.49
CA LEU A 353 23.25 33.98 10.45
C LEU A 353 22.99 35.34 9.80
N TYR A 354 23.45 35.51 8.56
CA TYR A 354 23.36 36.77 7.81
C TYR A 354 22.11 36.78 6.93
N GLY A 355 21.26 37.79 7.12
CA GLY A 355 20.07 38.01 6.31
C GLY A 355 20.36 38.80 5.04
N GLY A 356 19.49 38.66 4.03
CA GLY A 356 19.51 39.49 2.83
C GLY A 356 20.74 39.24 1.96
N LYS A 357 21.66 40.21 1.88
CA LYS A 357 22.88 40.11 1.06
C LYS A 357 24.14 40.10 1.93
N PHE A 358 24.91 39.03 1.83
CA PHE A 358 26.22 38.97 2.48
C PHE A 358 27.22 39.90 1.80
N SER A 359 27.74 40.87 2.56
CA SER A 359 28.79 41.79 2.11
C SER A 359 30.12 41.56 2.83
N SER A 360 30.10 41.24 4.12
CA SER A 360 31.29 41.04 4.96
C SER A 360 30.95 40.28 6.24
N LYS A 361 31.90 39.49 6.75
CA LYS A 361 31.79 38.81 8.05
C LYS A 361 31.74 39.77 9.25
N PHE A 362 32.12 41.03 9.05
CA PHE A 362 32.07 42.07 10.07
C PHE A 362 30.73 42.84 10.08
N SER A 363 29.77 42.49 9.21
CA SER A 363 28.44 43.13 9.21
C SER A 363 27.76 42.99 10.56
N SER A 364 27.12 44.06 11.02
CA SER A 364 26.29 44.09 12.22
C SER A 364 24.94 43.42 12.02
N GLU A 365 24.43 43.36 10.80
CA GLU A 365 23.14 42.77 10.43
C GLU A 365 23.24 41.24 10.36
N LYS A 366 23.20 40.60 11.52
CA LYS A 366 23.21 39.14 11.66
C LYS A 366 22.59 38.72 12.98
N VAL A 367 21.97 37.55 13.00
CA VAL A 367 21.70 36.86 14.25
C VAL A 367 22.99 36.19 14.72
N THR A 368 23.36 36.40 15.98
CA THR A 368 24.47 35.67 16.61
C THR A 368 23.89 34.69 17.61
N LEU A 369 24.09 33.39 17.39
CA LEU A 369 23.74 32.32 18.33
C LEU A 369 25.02 31.67 18.82
N GLN A 370 25.24 31.65 20.13
CA GLN A 370 26.34 30.95 20.77
C GLN A 370 25.79 29.88 21.72
N VAL A 371 26.36 28.68 21.64
CA VAL A 371 25.89 27.50 22.38
C VAL A 371 27.05 26.61 22.84
N ASP A 372 26.82 25.86 23.92
CA ASP A 372 27.64 24.70 24.28
C ASP A 372 27.52 23.59 23.24
N GLU A 373 28.59 22.82 23.05
CA GLU A 373 28.59 21.59 22.25
C GLU A 373 27.52 20.60 22.69
N LYS A 374 27.20 20.55 23.99
CA LYS A 374 26.18 19.66 24.55
C LYS A 374 24.76 19.95 24.05
N PHE A 375 24.53 21.09 23.40
CA PHE A 375 23.26 21.45 22.79
C PHE A 375 23.13 20.98 21.33
N ILE A 376 24.23 20.57 20.71
CA ILE A 376 24.22 19.96 19.38
C ILE A 376 23.71 18.52 19.50
N ASN A 377 22.69 18.17 18.70
CA ASN A 377 22.00 16.88 18.73
C ASN A 377 21.32 16.52 20.06
N ALA A 378 21.04 17.51 20.92
CA ALA A 378 20.40 17.31 22.23
C ALA A 378 18.87 17.15 22.19
N GLY A 379 18.25 17.28 21.02
CA GLY A 379 16.80 17.41 20.87
C GLY A 379 16.34 18.87 20.98
N THR A 380 15.16 19.08 21.57
CA THR A 380 14.63 20.43 21.85
C THR A 380 15.01 20.86 23.25
N ILE A 381 15.62 22.03 23.37
CA ILE A 381 16.05 22.64 24.62
C ILE A 381 14.99 23.68 25.02
N ASN A 382 14.51 23.61 26.25
CA ASN A 382 13.70 24.65 26.87
C ASN A 382 14.63 25.74 27.42
N LEU A 383 14.59 26.94 26.85
CA LEU A 383 15.50 28.02 27.23
C LEU A 383 15.20 28.57 28.64
N ALA A 384 13.98 28.38 29.14
CA ALA A 384 13.63 28.75 30.52
C ALA A 384 14.32 27.88 31.59
N GLU A 385 14.86 26.72 31.19
CA GLU A 385 15.49 25.74 32.08
C GLU A 385 17.02 25.77 32.04
N LEU A 386 17.61 26.79 31.40
CA LEU A 386 19.06 26.99 31.38
C LEU A 386 19.62 27.13 32.80
N LYS A 387 20.80 26.56 33.02
CA LYS A 387 21.46 26.49 34.32
C LYS A 387 22.71 27.36 34.35
N ASP A 388 23.14 27.73 35.55
CA ASP A 388 24.45 28.35 35.75
C ASP A 388 25.55 27.44 35.21
N GLY A 389 26.46 28.01 34.43
CA GLY A 389 27.51 27.28 33.71
C GLY A 389 27.11 26.75 32.31
N ASP A 390 25.84 26.86 31.91
CA ASP A 390 25.48 26.71 30.49
C ASP A 390 26.05 27.87 29.68
N ASN A 391 26.40 27.62 28.43
CA ASN A 391 26.78 28.66 27.48
C ASN A 391 25.68 28.81 26.44
N PHE A 392 24.79 29.79 26.64
CA PHE A 392 23.79 30.20 25.66
C PHE A 392 23.88 31.72 25.49
N GLN A 393 23.83 32.18 24.25
CA GLN A 393 23.61 33.58 23.92
C GLN A 393 22.89 33.69 22.58
N VAL A 394 21.89 34.57 22.52
CA VAL A 394 21.32 35.03 21.26
C VAL A 394 21.29 36.56 21.20
N LYS A 395 21.69 37.11 20.05
CA LYS A 395 21.72 38.55 19.79
C LYS A 395 21.18 38.88 18.41
N TYR A 396 20.19 39.77 18.37
CA TYR A 396 19.72 40.42 17.14
C TYR A 396 18.88 41.64 17.50
N SER A 397 19.17 42.80 16.91
CA SER A 397 18.49 44.06 17.27
C SER A 397 18.55 44.30 18.80
N ASP A 398 17.43 44.63 19.43
CA ASP A 398 17.26 44.79 20.88
C ASP A 398 17.12 43.46 21.65
N VAL A 399 17.06 42.32 20.94
CA VAL A 399 17.04 40.99 21.58
C VAL A 399 18.46 40.62 22.02
N GLN A 400 18.64 40.50 23.33
CA GLN A 400 19.92 40.15 23.93
C GLN A 400 19.72 39.24 25.14
N LEU A 401 19.80 37.92 24.90
CA LEU A 401 19.51 36.89 25.90
C LEU A 401 20.72 35.99 26.11
N TYR A 402 20.90 35.52 27.34
CA TYR A 402 22.07 34.76 27.78
C TYR A 402 21.66 33.68 28.79
N SER A 403 22.46 32.61 28.92
CA SER A 403 22.34 31.71 30.07
C SER A 403 22.60 32.44 31.39
N PRO A 404 22.09 31.90 32.52
CA PRO A 404 22.48 32.39 33.85
C PRO A 404 24.00 32.31 34.02
N ASP A 405 24.58 33.35 34.60
CA ASP A 405 26.00 33.35 34.96
C ASP A 405 26.21 34.04 36.32
N ALA A 406 26.44 33.22 37.34
CA ALA A 406 26.71 33.67 38.70
C ALA A 406 28.01 34.48 38.79
N LYS A 407 28.99 34.26 37.88
CA LYS A 407 30.25 35.01 37.84
C LYS A 407 30.03 36.49 37.54
N TYR A 408 29.02 36.82 36.74
CA TYR A 408 28.59 38.20 36.48
C TYR A 408 27.47 38.65 37.43
N GLY A 409 27.37 38.06 38.61
CA GLY A 409 26.47 38.52 39.68
C GLY A 409 24.98 38.42 39.35
N GLY A 410 24.59 37.60 38.36
CA GLY A 410 23.20 37.40 37.96
C GLY A 410 22.61 38.55 37.12
N PHE A 411 23.44 39.39 36.50
CA PHE A 411 22.96 40.49 35.65
C PHE A 411 22.64 40.07 34.19
N ASN A 412 22.86 38.82 33.83
CA ASN A 412 22.50 38.30 32.50
C ASN A 412 20.98 38.29 32.31
N ASN A 413 20.53 38.77 31.15
CA ASN A 413 19.15 38.66 30.71
C ASN A 413 18.83 37.19 30.38
N THR A 414 18.41 36.46 31.41
CA THR A 414 18.14 35.01 31.31
C THR A 414 16.76 34.80 30.72
N PRO A 415 16.62 34.10 29.58
CA PRO A 415 15.32 33.86 28.97
C PRO A 415 14.41 33.07 29.93
N ASP A 416 13.15 33.47 30.00
CA ASP A 416 12.10 32.81 30.80
C ASP A 416 11.15 31.97 29.94
N ASN A 417 11.43 31.86 28.64
CA ASN A 417 10.63 31.19 27.64
C ASN A 417 11.49 30.74 26.45
N GLY A 418 10.85 30.04 25.51
CA GLY A 418 11.41 29.78 24.19
C GLY A 418 12.11 28.44 24.06
N THR A 419 12.38 28.07 22.82
CA THR A 419 12.96 26.77 22.47
C THR A 419 14.11 26.92 21.49
N LEU A 420 15.10 26.03 21.62
CA LEU A 420 16.22 25.89 20.71
C LEU A 420 16.37 24.42 20.29
N SER A 421 16.60 24.16 19.01
CA SER A 421 17.04 22.85 18.54
C SER A 421 18.18 23.00 17.56
N ILE A 422 19.21 22.16 17.71
CA ILE A 422 20.35 22.11 16.80
C ILE A 422 20.64 20.66 16.47
N LYS A 423 20.58 20.31 15.19
CA LYS A 423 21.05 19.02 14.69
C LYS A 423 22.22 19.21 13.75
N LYS A 424 23.15 18.26 13.79
CA LYS A 424 24.27 18.15 12.86
C LYS A 424 24.24 16.78 12.21
N ASP A 425 24.14 16.74 10.89
CA ASP A 425 24.13 15.50 10.13
C ASP A 425 25.55 14.93 9.89
N ALA A 426 25.62 13.73 9.32
CA ALA A 426 26.89 13.07 9.01
C ALA A 426 27.70 13.78 7.91
N ALA A 427 27.05 14.59 7.07
CA ALA A 427 27.69 15.41 6.03
C ALA A 427 28.21 16.75 6.57
N GLY A 428 27.93 17.08 7.84
CA GLY A 428 28.34 18.32 8.49
C GLY A 428 27.39 19.50 8.27
N ASN A 429 26.19 19.28 7.72
CA ASN A 429 25.15 20.30 7.64
C ASN A 429 24.45 20.45 8.99
N TYR A 430 23.86 21.62 9.21
CA TYR A 430 23.13 21.94 10.43
C TYR A 430 21.65 22.23 10.14
N GLU A 431 20.80 21.71 11.01
CA GLU A 431 19.40 22.14 11.17
C GLU A 431 19.30 22.91 12.49
N ILE A 432 18.97 24.19 12.46
CA ILE A 432 18.93 25.10 13.62
C ILE A 432 17.56 25.77 13.65
N SER A 433 16.87 25.67 14.79
CA SER A 433 15.59 26.33 15.04
C SER A 433 15.64 27.06 16.37
N LEU A 434 15.21 28.33 16.38
CA LEU A 434 15.01 29.13 17.58
C LEU A 434 13.65 29.80 17.53
N ASP A 435 12.96 29.81 18.66
CA ASP A 435 11.76 30.62 18.89
C ASP A 435 11.80 31.15 20.32
N VAL A 436 11.96 32.46 20.49
CA VAL A 436 12.08 33.09 21.80
C VAL A 436 11.47 34.49 21.81
N VAL A 437 10.75 34.81 22.88
CA VAL A 437 10.32 36.17 23.19
C VAL A 437 11.41 36.83 24.03
N ASN A 438 11.73 38.09 23.76
CA ASN A 438 12.64 38.93 24.54
C ASN A 438 11.99 39.33 25.87
N THR A 439 11.71 38.31 26.66
CA THR A 439 11.39 38.38 28.08
C THR A 439 12.44 37.59 28.85
N TYR A 440 12.86 38.18 29.96
CA TYR A 440 13.94 37.64 30.75
C TYR A 440 13.83 38.00 32.22
N THR A 441 14.59 37.27 33.02
CA THR A 441 14.87 37.58 34.43
C THR A 441 16.34 37.92 34.60
N ASN A 442 16.64 38.93 35.41
CA ASN A 442 18.00 39.22 35.91
C ASN A 442 17.91 39.78 37.34
N LYS A 443 19.05 40.03 37.98
CA LYS A 443 19.11 40.51 39.38
C LYS A 443 18.36 41.82 39.65
N ASN A 444 18.28 42.72 38.67
CA ASN A 444 17.69 44.05 38.81
C ASN A 444 16.27 44.17 38.26
N THR A 445 15.82 43.17 37.50
CA THR A 445 14.52 43.23 36.83
C THR A 445 13.64 42.05 37.25
N PRO A 446 12.36 42.31 37.59
CA PRO A 446 11.42 41.23 37.89
C PRO A 446 11.24 40.30 36.69
N ASN A 447 10.73 39.09 36.94
CA ASN A 447 10.42 38.10 35.91
C ASN A 447 9.49 38.70 34.83
N GLY A 448 9.79 38.45 33.56
CA GLY A 448 9.06 38.99 32.41
C GLY A 448 9.50 40.39 31.94
N ALA A 449 10.71 40.85 32.30
CA ALA A 449 11.28 42.10 31.81
C ALA A 449 11.74 41.99 30.35
N GLY A 450 11.82 43.10 29.62
CA GLY A 450 12.22 43.14 28.20
C GLY A 450 11.16 43.81 27.32
N ASN A 451 11.49 44.01 26.04
CA ASN A 451 10.59 44.71 25.11
C ASN A 451 9.50 43.80 24.51
N LYS A 452 9.51 42.49 24.83
CA LYS A 452 8.55 41.47 24.36
C LYS A 452 8.53 41.26 22.84
N GLU A 453 9.56 41.69 22.12
CA GLU A 453 9.73 41.30 20.72
C GLU A 453 10.03 39.79 20.63
N ARG A 454 9.52 39.13 19.60
CA ARG A 454 9.76 37.68 19.39
C ARG A 454 10.73 37.47 18.25
N LEU A 455 11.82 36.75 18.50
CA LEU A 455 12.79 36.33 17.50
C LEU A 455 12.55 34.87 17.15
N VAL A 456 12.30 34.61 15.87
CA VAL A 456 12.17 33.25 15.33
C VAL A 456 13.15 33.09 14.19
N PHE A 457 13.91 32.01 14.17
CA PHE A 457 14.68 31.67 12.98
C PHE A 457 14.77 30.17 12.77
N ASN A 458 14.97 29.83 11.50
CA ASN A 458 15.08 28.49 11.01
C ASN A 458 16.22 28.46 9.99
N TYR A 459 17.08 27.44 10.07
CA TYR A 459 18.17 27.24 9.14
C TYR A 459 18.39 25.75 8.91
N ASN A 460 18.52 25.35 7.65
CA ASN A 460 18.93 24.03 7.21
C ASN A 460 19.98 24.19 6.09
N GLY A 461 21.20 23.74 6.32
CA GLY A 461 22.23 23.74 5.29
C GLY A 461 23.66 23.69 5.80
N ALA A 462 24.59 23.86 4.86
CA ALA A 462 26.03 23.88 5.10
C ALA A 462 26.50 25.22 5.68
N VAL A 463 27.34 25.17 6.71
CA VAL A 463 27.96 26.35 7.32
C VAL A 463 29.41 26.52 6.86
N GLU A 464 29.87 27.76 6.74
CA GLU A 464 31.27 28.07 6.41
C GLU A 464 32.06 28.49 7.66
N ALA A 465 33.39 28.38 7.64
CA ALA A 465 34.23 28.87 8.73
C ALA A 465 34.22 30.41 8.83
N TYR A 466 34.15 30.95 10.06
CA TYR A 466 34.15 32.39 10.33
C TYR A 466 35.50 33.11 10.09
#